data_AF-A0A6V7U0Q0-F1
#
_entry.id   AF-A0A6V7U0Q0-F1
#
_cell.length_a   1.000
_cell.length_b   1.000
_cell.length_c   1.000
_cell.angle_alpha   90.00
_cell.angle_beta   90.00
_cell.angle_gamma   90.00
#
_symmetry.space_group_name_H-M   'P 1'
#
loop_
_entity.id
_entity.type
_entity.pdbx_description
1 polymer ?
#
loop_
_entity_poly.entity_id
_entity_poly.type
_entity_poly.pdbx_seq_one_letter_code
_entity_poly.pdbx_strand_id
1 'polypeptide(L)'
;MLIGEIYSTIIYCFATFGLFSNLFLIWLILRYTMKEMQVYSKILLQTCFVDIVGICMFVVSQPVYISDNGVGTIWNYGPIHFLPNPWQYILFRINNFMARFSSMNVTSLFIYRYLVVVRKVDIKFKHQLLLIFSMIIPLLILNVCSFISNYPTTEHLTNYELAKTLELDNYTIENYVVGQRTRTNDLSNFTSNYASALTIINYIIIIFCGIGIQIRVYRHCKGVEMTQLRNMNKQLSIVLGAQVKYGINTMPCILEPKVGNMVFSYVY
;
A
#
# COMPACT_ATOMS: atom_id res chain seq x y z
N MET A 1 14.70 -21.78 -14.07
CA MET A 1 14.10 -21.08 -12.92
C MET A 1 12.91 -20.32 -13.45
N LEU A 2 11.70 -20.70 -13.01
CA LEU A 2 10.47 -20.07 -13.48
C LEU A 2 10.43 -18.61 -12.98
N ILE A 3 9.93 -17.68 -13.79
CA ILE A 3 9.75 -16.26 -13.43
C ILE A 3 9.02 -16.11 -12.09
N GLY A 4 8.08 -17.00 -11.78
CA GLY A 4 7.36 -17.03 -10.49
C GLY A 4 8.25 -17.32 -9.27
N GLU A 5 9.26 -18.18 -9.40
CA GLU A 5 10.19 -18.49 -8.30
C GLU A 5 11.06 -17.27 -7.97
N ILE A 6 11.51 -16.55 -9.00
CA ILE A 6 12.28 -15.31 -8.85
C ILE A 6 11.41 -14.23 -8.19
N TYR A 7 10.19 -14.05 -8.68
CA TYR A 7 9.23 -13.09 -8.11
C TYR A 7 8.94 -13.38 -6.63
N SER A 8 8.64 -14.63 -6.30
CA SER A 8 8.38 -15.07 -4.93
C SER A 8 9.59 -14.84 -4.02
N THR A 9 10.79 -15.20 -4.49
CA THR A 9 12.04 -14.97 -3.74
C THR A 9 12.26 -13.48 -3.45
N ILE A 10 12.05 -12.61 -4.45
CA ILE A 10 12.17 -11.16 -4.29
C ILE A 10 11.17 -10.64 -3.24
N ILE A 11 9.92 -11.09 -3.29
CA ILE A 11 8.91 -10.73 -2.29
C ILE A 11 9.34 -11.14 -0.88
N TYR A 12 9.79 -12.38 -0.69
CA TYR A 12 10.22 -12.86 0.62
C TYR A 12 11.42 -12.08 1.15
N CYS A 13 12.37 -11.70 0.29
CA CYS A 13 13.49 -10.84 0.66
C CYS A 13 13.02 -9.46 1.14
N PHE A 14 12.16 -8.78 0.37
CA PHE A 14 11.63 -7.47 0.76
C PHE A 14 10.75 -7.54 2.01
N ALA A 15 9.93 -8.57 2.15
CA ALA A 15 9.11 -8.78 3.33
C ALA A 15 9.95 -9.01 4.58
N THR A 16 10.98 -9.85 4.49
CA THR A 16 11.91 -10.12 5.60
C THR A 16 12.62 -8.84 6.03
N PHE A 17 13.13 -8.06 5.06
CA PHE A 17 13.76 -6.77 5.34
C PHE A 17 12.78 -5.76 5.96
N GLY A 18 11.55 -5.69 5.43
CA GLY A 18 10.50 -4.81 5.94
C GLY A 18 10.06 -5.17 7.35
N LEU A 19 9.87 -6.46 7.66
CA LEU A 19 9.54 -6.94 9.00
C LEU A 19 10.69 -6.65 9.98
N PHE A 20 11.93 -6.96 9.59
CA PHE A 20 13.09 -6.65 10.41
C PHE A 20 13.20 -5.16 10.72
N SER A 21 13.04 -4.31 9.71
CA SER A 21 13.11 -2.85 9.86
C SER A 21 12.02 -2.31 10.79
N ASN A 22 10.78 -2.81 10.66
CA ASN A 22 9.68 -2.42 11.54
C ASN A 22 9.88 -2.90 12.98
N LEU A 23 10.32 -4.15 13.18
CA LEU A 23 10.62 -4.67 14.53
C LEU A 23 11.79 -3.92 15.18
N PHE A 24 12.84 -3.61 14.41
CA PHE A 24 13.95 -2.79 14.89
C PHE A 24 13.49 -1.38 15.25
N LEU A 25 12.61 -0.77 14.47
CA LEU A 25 12.03 0.53 14.78
C LEU A 25 11.18 0.49 16.04
N ILE A 26 10.36 -0.54 16.24
CA ILE A 26 9.60 -0.77 17.48
C ILE A 26 10.55 -0.87 18.67
N TRP A 27 11.62 -1.66 18.56
CA TRP A 27 12.62 -1.79 19.60
C TRP A 27 13.28 -0.44 19.95
N LEU A 28 13.64 0.36 18.93
CA LEU A 28 14.19 1.70 19.13
C LEU A 28 13.21 2.64 19.83
N ILE A 29 11.93 2.64 19.41
CA ILE A 29 10.88 3.44 20.04
C ILE A 29 10.75 3.06 21.52
N LEU A 30 10.62 1.76 21.83
CA LEU A 30 10.39 1.30 23.20
C LEU A 30 11.58 1.61 24.12
N ARG A 31 12.81 1.59 23.60
CA ARG A 31 14.02 1.74 24.41
C ARG A 31 14.54 3.18 24.52
N TYR A 32 14.35 4.01 23.50
CA TYR A 32 14.99 5.33 23.40
C TYR A 32 14.03 6.52 23.31
N THR A 33 12.71 6.31 23.40
CA THR A 33 11.75 7.43 23.34
C THR A 33 11.75 8.26 24.63
N MET A 34 12.02 9.55 24.51
CA MET A 34 11.89 10.53 25.59
C MET A 34 10.42 10.85 25.90
N LYS A 35 10.10 11.21 27.15
CA LYS A 35 8.71 11.48 27.60
C LYS A 35 7.99 12.53 26.75
N GLU A 36 8.71 13.52 26.25
CA GLU A 36 8.17 14.61 25.42
C GLU A 36 7.68 14.12 24.05
N MET A 37 8.19 12.98 23.55
CA MET A 37 7.81 12.40 22.26
C MET A 37 6.78 11.28 22.37
N GLN A 38 6.14 11.10 23.54
CA GLN A 38 5.22 9.97 23.76
C GLN A 38 4.06 9.93 22.77
N VAL A 39 3.43 11.06 22.44
CA VAL A 39 2.32 11.08 21.48
C VAL A 39 2.81 10.68 20.08
N TYR A 40 3.96 11.20 19.68
CA TYR A 40 4.57 10.89 18.40
C TYR A 40 4.98 9.41 18.29
N SER A 41 5.54 8.85 19.36
CA SER A 41 5.93 7.45 19.43
C SER A 41 4.75 6.49 19.28
N LYS A 42 3.56 6.86 19.80
CA LYS A 42 2.33 6.06 19.63
C LYS A 42 1.90 6.00 18.17
N ILE A 43 1.99 7.11 17.46
CA ILE A 43 1.66 7.15 16.02
C ILE A 43 2.69 6.33 15.23
N LEU A 44 3.98 6.49 15.51
CA LEU A 44 5.03 5.71 14.85
C LEU A 44 4.86 4.20 15.09
N LEU A 45 4.54 3.82 16.33
CA LEU A 45 4.26 2.44 16.72
C LEU A 45 3.03 1.89 16.01
N GLN A 46 1.96 2.68 15.89
CA GLN A 46 0.78 2.33 15.11
C GLN A 46 1.16 2.08 13.64
N THR A 47 1.97 2.94 13.03
CA THR A 47 2.45 2.73 11.65
C THR A 47 3.25 1.44 11.52
N CYS A 48 4.19 1.18 12.43
CA CYS A 48 4.98 -0.06 12.40
C CYS A 48 4.08 -1.30 12.50
N PHE A 49 3.06 -1.26 13.37
CA PHE A 49 2.12 -2.36 13.52
C PHE A 49 1.29 -2.57 12.24
N VAL A 50 0.77 -1.50 11.65
CA VAL A 50 0.03 -1.54 10.39
C VAL A 50 0.89 -2.09 9.26
N ASP A 51 2.15 -1.68 9.18
CA ASP A 51 3.08 -2.15 8.15
C ASP A 51 3.44 -3.62 8.34
N ILE A 52 3.64 -4.10 9.58
CA ILE A 52 3.85 -5.52 9.86
C ILE A 52 2.64 -6.34 9.39
N VAL A 53 1.43 -5.94 9.77
CA VAL A 53 0.20 -6.62 9.33
C VAL A 53 0.06 -6.58 7.81
N GLY A 54 0.33 -5.42 7.19
CA GLY A 54 0.31 -5.24 5.74
C GLY A 54 1.31 -6.14 5.02
N ILE A 55 2.55 -6.23 5.50
CA ILE A 55 3.58 -7.12 4.95
C ILE A 55 3.17 -8.58 5.09
N CYS A 56 2.66 -9.00 6.25
CA CYS A 56 2.15 -10.36 6.44
C CYS A 56 1.03 -10.69 5.46
N MET A 57 0.04 -9.79 5.30
CA MET A 57 -1.05 -9.97 4.34
C MET A 57 -0.56 -10.00 2.89
N PHE A 58 0.47 -9.21 2.56
CA PHE A 58 1.06 -9.18 1.22
C PHE A 58 1.81 -10.47 0.90
N VAL A 59 2.60 -11.00 1.84
CA VAL A 59 3.28 -12.31 1.70
C VAL A 59 2.27 -13.45 1.56
N VAL A 60 1.17 -13.37 2.30
CA VAL A 60 0.13 -14.39 2.27
C VAL A 60 -0.66 -14.34 0.95
N SER A 61 -0.87 -13.16 0.37
CA SER A 61 -1.65 -12.99 -0.86
C SER A 61 -0.83 -13.10 -2.16
N GLN A 62 0.34 -12.47 -2.23
CA GLN A 62 1.19 -12.30 -3.43
C GLN A 62 0.38 -12.07 -4.71
N PRO A 63 -0.36 -10.94 -4.80
CA PRO A 63 -1.26 -10.70 -5.91
C PRO A 63 -0.47 -10.24 -7.14
N VAL A 64 -0.73 -10.88 -8.28
CA VAL A 64 -0.24 -10.52 -9.60
C VAL A 64 -1.44 -10.06 -10.44
N TYR A 65 -1.33 -8.86 -10.99
CA TYR A 65 -2.38 -8.25 -11.80
C TYR A 65 -2.06 -8.50 -13.27
N ILE A 66 -2.99 -9.14 -13.98
CA ILE A 66 -2.87 -9.47 -15.40
C ILE A 66 -4.06 -8.87 -16.13
N SER A 67 -3.83 -8.15 -17.21
CA SER A 67 -4.89 -7.61 -18.06
C SER A 67 -4.79 -8.24 -19.44
N ASP A 68 -5.86 -8.88 -19.89
CA ASP A 68 -5.96 -9.45 -21.22
C ASP A 68 -7.30 -9.08 -21.86
N ASN A 69 -7.27 -8.53 -23.07
CA ASN A 69 -8.45 -8.13 -23.85
C ASN A 69 -9.49 -7.28 -23.06
N GLY A 70 -9.02 -6.36 -22.20
CA GLY A 70 -9.89 -5.52 -21.37
C GLY A 70 -10.49 -6.22 -20.15
N VAL A 71 -10.09 -7.47 -19.87
CA VAL A 71 -10.44 -8.20 -18.66
C VAL A 71 -9.24 -8.19 -17.72
N GLY A 72 -9.39 -7.52 -16.57
CA GLY A 72 -8.42 -7.57 -15.49
C GLY A 72 -8.62 -8.81 -14.64
N THR A 73 -7.59 -9.64 -14.50
CA THR A 73 -7.57 -10.80 -13.60
C THR A 73 -6.49 -10.63 -12.54
N ILE A 74 -6.77 -11.17 -11.36
CA ILE A 74 -5.85 -11.09 -10.22
C ILE A 74 -5.53 -12.51 -9.77
N TRP A 75 -4.24 -12.82 -9.78
CA TRP A 75 -3.71 -14.14 -9.51
C TRP A 75 -2.99 -14.09 -8.18
N ASN A 76 -3.38 -14.94 -7.26
CA ASN A 76 -2.74 -14.99 -5.95
C ASN A 76 -1.72 -16.13 -5.97
N TYR A 77 -0.43 -15.81 -5.86
CA TYR A 77 0.62 -16.83 -5.78
C TYR A 77 0.92 -17.25 -4.35
N GLY A 78 0.48 -16.47 -3.36
CA GLY A 78 0.73 -16.73 -1.96
C GLY A 78 -0.19 -17.83 -1.41
N PRO A 79 0.04 -18.29 -0.17
CA PRO A 79 -0.72 -19.36 0.48
C PRO A 79 -2.25 -19.24 0.42
N ILE A 80 -2.82 -18.04 0.21
CA ILE A 80 -4.27 -17.89 0.08
C ILE A 80 -4.86 -18.63 -1.12
N HIS A 81 -4.08 -18.99 -2.13
CA HIS A 81 -4.60 -19.70 -3.30
C HIS A 81 -5.14 -21.09 -2.96
N PHE A 82 -4.65 -21.70 -1.87
CA PHE A 82 -5.16 -22.98 -1.36
C PHE A 82 -6.49 -22.84 -0.60
N LEU A 83 -6.93 -21.61 -0.29
CA LEU A 83 -8.16 -21.40 0.44
C LEU A 83 -9.36 -21.43 -0.52
N PRO A 84 -10.47 -22.08 -0.15
CA PRO A 84 -11.67 -22.05 -0.96
C PRO A 84 -12.29 -20.65 -0.96
N ASN A 85 -12.99 -20.30 -2.03
CA ASN A 85 -13.89 -19.16 -2.03
C ASN A 85 -14.98 -19.37 -0.95
N PRO A 86 -15.32 -18.34 -0.13
CA PRO A 86 -15.02 -16.92 -0.31
C PRO A 86 -13.75 -16.42 0.41
N TRP A 87 -13.02 -17.28 1.13
CA TRP A 87 -11.93 -16.85 2.01
C TRP A 87 -10.75 -16.22 1.26
N GLN A 88 -10.39 -16.79 0.11
CA GLN A 88 -9.35 -16.22 -0.76
C GLN A 88 -9.69 -14.77 -1.15
N TYR A 89 -10.92 -14.53 -1.59
CA TYR A 89 -11.40 -13.21 -1.95
C TYR A 89 -11.37 -12.24 -0.75
N ILE A 90 -11.90 -12.65 0.41
CA ILE A 90 -11.90 -11.83 1.63
C ILE A 90 -10.46 -11.42 2.03
N LEU A 91 -9.51 -12.36 2.04
CA LEU A 91 -8.12 -12.06 2.38
C LEU A 91 -7.46 -11.14 1.36
N PHE A 92 -7.76 -11.30 0.07
CA PHE A 92 -7.30 -10.38 -0.95
C PHE A 92 -7.85 -8.96 -0.75
N ARG A 93 -9.13 -8.82 -0.36
CA ARG A 93 -9.73 -7.52 -0.02
C ARG A 93 -9.07 -6.87 1.19
N ILE A 94 -8.79 -7.66 2.23
CA ILE A 94 -8.05 -7.17 3.40
C ILE A 94 -6.65 -6.71 2.98
N ASN A 95 -5.96 -7.45 2.12
CA ASN A 95 -4.65 -7.05 1.60
C ASN A 95 -4.69 -5.69 0.88
N ASN A 96 -5.66 -5.49 -0.03
CA ASN A 96 -5.83 -4.20 -0.72
C ASN A 96 -6.17 -3.06 0.23
N PHE A 97 -7.03 -3.32 1.23
CA PHE A 97 -7.33 -2.35 2.27
C PHE A 97 -6.07 -1.97 3.04
N MET A 98 -5.28 -2.94 3.50
CA MET A 98 -4.05 -2.70 4.25
C MET A 98 -3.01 -1.92 3.46
N ALA A 99 -2.81 -2.24 2.17
CA ALA A 99 -1.88 -1.53 1.30
C ALA A 99 -2.23 -0.03 1.18
N ARG A 100 -3.53 0.28 1.03
CA ARG A 100 -4.02 1.66 0.95
C ARG A 100 -4.05 2.35 2.32
N PHE A 101 -4.36 1.61 3.37
CA PHE A 101 -4.37 2.13 4.73
C PHE A 101 -2.97 2.54 5.20
N SER A 102 -1.94 1.75 4.87
CA SER A 102 -0.55 2.11 5.18
C SER A 102 -0.15 3.45 4.54
N SER A 103 -0.44 3.67 3.25
CA SER A 103 -0.09 4.92 2.57
C SER A 103 -0.85 6.13 3.14
N MET A 104 -2.14 5.99 3.47
CA MET A 104 -2.92 7.05 4.13
C MET A 104 -2.45 7.32 5.57
N ASN A 105 -1.98 6.28 6.27
CA ASN A 105 -1.46 6.45 7.62
C ASN A 105 -0.19 7.33 7.62
N VAL A 106 0.66 7.22 6.59
CA VAL A 106 1.78 8.15 6.39
C VAL A 106 1.28 9.59 6.23
N THR A 107 0.24 9.83 5.42
CA THR A 107 -0.35 11.16 5.28
C THR A 107 -0.84 11.73 6.62
N SER A 108 -1.49 10.90 7.45
CA SER A 108 -1.94 11.31 8.79
C SER A 108 -0.79 11.76 9.70
N LEU A 109 0.38 11.12 9.59
CA LEU A 109 1.60 11.49 10.31
C LEU A 109 2.11 12.88 9.88
N PHE A 110 2.06 13.19 8.58
CA PHE A 110 2.45 14.51 8.07
C PHE A 110 1.50 15.61 8.53
N ILE A 111 0.20 15.36 8.49
CA ILE A 111 -0.81 16.31 8.99
C ILE A 111 -0.57 16.56 10.48
N TYR A 112 -0.40 15.49 11.27
CA TYR A 112 -0.12 15.60 12.70
C TYR A 112 1.11 16.47 12.97
N ARG A 113 2.24 16.19 12.29
CA ARG A 113 3.47 16.97 12.46
C ARG A 113 3.29 18.43 12.04
N TYR A 114 2.58 18.67 10.94
CA TYR A 114 2.32 20.03 10.47
C TYR A 114 1.52 20.84 11.49
N LEU A 115 0.46 20.25 12.04
CA LEU A 115 -0.39 20.90 13.05
C LEU A 115 0.38 21.20 14.34
N VAL A 116 1.23 20.29 14.82
CA VAL A 116 2.04 20.51 16.03
C VAL A 116 3.15 21.54 15.77
N VAL A 117 3.94 21.37 14.71
CA VAL A 117 5.15 22.21 14.49
C VAL A 117 4.82 23.58 13.92
N VAL A 118 3.94 23.64 12.92
CA VAL A 118 3.65 24.87 12.17
C VAL A 118 2.52 25.64 12.84
N ARG A 119 1.46 24.96 13.26
CA ARG A 119 0.26 25.59 13.84
C ARG A 119 0.28 25.64 15.37
N LYS A 120 1.20 24.93 16.04
CA LYS A 120 1.27 24.85 17.51
C LYS A 120 -0.06 24.40 18.15
N VAL A 121 -0.81 23.55 17.46
CA VAL A 121 -2.08 23.02 17.97
C VAL A 121 -1.76 21.91 18.96
N ASP A 122 -2.36 21.99 20.15
CA ASP A 122 -2.30 20.91 21.14
C ASP A 122 -3.22 19.75 20.71
N ILE A 123 -2.63 18.75 20.06
CA ILE A 123 -3.36 17.59 19.55
C ILE A 123 -3.65 16.61 20.70
N LYS A 124 -4.89 16.68 21.19
CA LYS A 124 -5.46 15.64 22.06
C LYS A 124 -5.83 14.39 21.27
N PHE A 125 -5.96 13.26 21.97
CA PHE A 125 -6.33 11.94 21.39
C PHE A 125 -7.59 11.98 20.49
N LYS A 126 -8.58 12.82 20.81
CA LYS A 126 -9.80 12.99 19.99
C LYS A 126 -9.50 13.43 18.54
N HIS A 127 -8.50 14.29 18.36
CA HIS A 127 -8.08 14.74 17.02
C HIS A 127 -7.37 13.63 16.25
N GLN A 128 -6.60 12.79 16.95
CA GLN A 128 -5.96 11.62 16.33
C GLN A 128 -7.01 10.62 15.84
N LEU A 129 -8.04 10.33 16.65
CA LEU A 129 -9.17 9.52 16.21
C LEU A 129 -9.86 10.14 14.99
N LEU A 130 -10.12 11.45 15.01
CA LEU A 130 -10.73 12.14 13.89
C LEU A 130 -9.91 11.98 12.60
N LEU A 131 -8.58 12.14 12.67
CA LEU A 131 -7.69 11.95 11.53
C LEU A 131 -7.74 10.50 11.02
N ILE A 132 -7.69 9.52 11.91
CA ILE A 132 -7.79 8.10 11.53
C ILE A 132 -9.14 7.82 10.85
N PHE A 133 -10.25 8.26 11.43
CA PHE A 133 -11.59 8.06 10.84
C PHE A 133 -11.72 8.76 9.48
N SER A 134 -11.17 9.97 9.33
CA SER A 134 -11.17 10.70 8.06
C SER A 134 -10.45 9.95 6.92
N MET A 135 -9.47 9.10 7.27
CA MET A 135 -8.76 8.25 6.31
C MET A 135 -9.45 6.90 6.09
N ILE A 136 -10.05 6.31 7.14
CA ILE A 136 -10.75 5.01 7.04
C ILE A 136 -12.01 5.12 6.19
N ILE A 137 -12.80 6.20 6.32
CA ILE A 137 -14.09 6.33 5.62
C ILE A 137 -13.93 6.25 4.09
N PRO A 138 -13.05 7.03 3.43
CA PRO A 138 -12.81 6.90 1.99
C PRO A 138 -12.39 5.49 1.56
N LEU A 139 -11.59 4.80 2.38
CA LEU A 139 -11.16 3.43 2.10
C LEU A 139 -12.29 2.42 2.22
N LEU A 140 -13.21 2.61 3.17
CA LEU A 140 -14.41 1.79 3.29
C LEU A 140 -15.32 1.98 2.08
N ILE A 141 -15.55 3.23 1.66
CA ILE A 141 -16.33 3.54 0.45
C ILE A 141 -15.70 2.87 -0.77
N LEU A 142 -14.38 3.05 -0.96
CA LEU A 142 -13.64 2.43 -2.04
C LEU A 142 -13.78 0.90 -2.02
N ASN A 143 -13.72 0.28 -0.85
CA ASN A 143 -13.88 -1.15 -0.71
C ASN A 143 -15.29 -1.62 -1.05
N VAL A 144 -16.32 -0.92 -0.60
CA VAL A 144 -17.72 -1.23 -0.91
C VAL A 144 -17.98 -1.08 -2.40
N CYS A 145 -17.57 0.03 -3.02
CA CYS A 145 -17.71 0.26 -4.47
C CYS A 145 -16.99 -0.84 -5.27
N SER A 146 -15.77 -1.17 -4.87
CA SER A 146 -14.99 -2.22 -5.51
C SER A 146 -15.55 -3.62 -5.24
N PHE A 147 -16.23 -3.87 -4.12
CA PHE A 147 -16.93 -5.13 -3.88
C PHE A 147 -18.12 -5.27 -4.84
N ILE A 148 -18.93 -4.21 -4.95
CA ILE A 148 -20.10 -4.17 -5.84
C ILE A 148 -19.67 -4.29 -7.31
N SER A 149 -18.62 -3.58 -7.73
CA SER A 149 -18.15 -3.59 -9.13
C SER A 149 -17.59 -4.95 -9.56
N ASN A 150 -17.10 -5.74 -8.60
CA ASN A 150 -16.40 -7.00 -8.83
C ASN A 150 -17.18 -8.21 -8.30
N TYR A 151 -18.47 -8.03 -8.03
CA TYR A 151 -19.31 -9.15 -7.61
C TYR A 151 -19.31 -10.21 -8.71
N PRO A 152 -18.99 -11.48 -8.38
CA PRO A 152 -18.88 -12.52 -9.39
C PRO A 152 -20.23 -12.72 -10.07
N THR A 153 -20.31 -12.40 -11.36
CA THR A 153 -21.34 -12.98 -12.22
C THR A 153 -21.11 -14.49 -12.27
N THR A 154 -22.16 -15.30 -12.40
CA THR A 154 -22.17 -16.77 -12.25
C THR A 154 -21.29 -17.56 -13.24
N GLU A 155 -20.34 -16.92 -13.93
CA GLU A 155 -19.45 -17.45 -14.96
C GLU A 155 -18.18 -18.13 -14.40
N HIS A 156 -18.31 -18.98 -13.36
CA HIS A 156 -17.19 -19.79 -12.86
C HIS A 156 -16.55 -20.69 -13.95
N LEU A 157 -17.27 -21.00 -15.04
CA LEU A 157 -16.80 -21.84 -16.15
C LEU A 157 -15.63 -21.25 -16.96
N THR A 158 -15.34 -19.95 -16.87
CA THR A 158 -14.40 -19.28 -17.79
C THR A 158 -12.95 -19.23 -17.30
N ASN A 159 -12.65 -19.71 -16.09
CA ASN A 159 -11.27 -19.79 -15.57
C ASN A 159 -10.44 -20.83 -16.30
N TYR A 160 -11.02 -21.99 -16.60
CA TYR A 160 -10.35 -23.02 -17.38
C TYR A 160 -10.08 -22.55 -18.82
N GLU A 161 -11.05 -21.91 -19.46
CA GLU A 161 -10.90 -21.38 -20.82
C GLU A 161 -9.85 -20.28 -20.90
N LEU A 162 -9.87 -19.30 -19.99
CA LEU A 162 -8.85 -18.24 -19.96
C LEU A 162 -7.46 -18.78 -19.65
N ALA A 163 -7.36 -19.71 -18.70
CA ALA A 163 -6.10 -20.35 -18.36
C ALA A 163 -5.53 -21.13 -19.55
N LYS A 164 -6.40 -21.76 -20.35
CA LYS A 164 -6.05 -22.39 -21.63
C LYS A 164 -5.68 -21.37 -22.71
N THR A 165 -6.35 -20.22 -22.78
CA THR A 165 -5.99 -19.10 -23.68
C THR A 165 -4.62 -18.52 -23.36
N LEU A 166 -4.25 -18.51 -22.09
CA LEU A 166 -2.93 -18.06 -21.60
C LEU A 166 -1.86 -19.18 -21.65
N GLU A 167 -2.18 -20.33 -22.24
CA GLU A 167 -1.30 -21.50 -22.39
C GLU A 167 -0.68 -21.96 -21.05
N LEU A 168 -1.42 -21.81 -19.95
CA LEU A 168 -0.97 -22.31 -18.66
C LEU A 168 -0.97 -23.83 -18.64
N ASP A 169 0.03 -24.42 -18.00
CA ASP A 169 0.06 -25.86 -17.80
C ASP A 169 -1.11 -26.30 -16.90
N ASN A 170 -1.64 -27.50 -17.12
CA ASN A 170 -2.78 -28.03 -16.34
C ASN A 170 -2.53 -27.96 -14.83
N TYR A 171 -1.26 -28.09 -14.40
CA TYR A 171 -0.87 -27.91 -13.01
C TYR A 171 -1.18 -26.48 -12.51
N THR A 172 -0.86 -25.44 -13.27
CA THR A 172 -1.19 -24.07 -12.89
C THR A 172 -2.70 -23.82 -12.90
N ILE A 173 -3.43 -24.40 -13.86
CA ILE A 173 -4.90 -24.26 -13.94
C ILE A 173 -5.60 -24.91 -12.74
N GLU A 174 -5.12 -26.09 -12.32
CA GLU A 174 -5.68 -26.84 -11.20
C GLU A 174 -5.29 -26.24 -9.84
N ASN A 175 -4.11 -25.62 -9.74
CA ASN A 175 -3.58 -25.10 -8.47
C ASN A 175 -3.72 -23.59 -8.27
N TYR A 176 -3.87 -22.77 -9.32
CA TYR A 176 -4.01 -21.32 -9.16
C TYR A 176 -5.44 -20.86 -9.45
N VAL A 177 -6.10 -20.41 -8.38
CA VAL A 177 -7.45 -19.86 -8.46
C VAL A 177 -7.37 -18.38 -8.82
N VAL A 178 -7.98 -18.00 -9.95
CA VAL A 178 -8.24 -16.59 -10.31
C VAL A 178 -9.04 -15.96 -9.16
N GLY A 179 -8.39 -15.09 -8.40
CA GLY A 179 -8.93 -14.53 -7.16
C GLY A 179 -9.99 -13.46 -7.42
N GLN A 180 -9.89 -12.75 -8.54
CA GLN A 180 -10.88 -11.77 -8.95
C GLN A 180 -10.83 -11.54 -10.47
N ARG A 181 -12.00 -11.44 -11.11
CA ARG A 181 -12.14 -10.89 -12.46
C ARG A 181 -12.84 -9.55 -12.38
N THR A 182 -12.29 -8.58 -13.09
CA THR A 182 -12.83 -7.23 -13.15
C THR A 182 -13.09 -6.93 -14.62
N ARG A 183 -14.36 -6.72 -14.99
CA ARG A 183 -14.70 -6.14 -16.28
C ARG A 183 -14.68 -4.62 -16.15
N THR A 184 -14.23 -3.93 -17.18
CA THR A 184 -14.32 -2.47 -17.27
C THR A 184 -15.78 -2.05 -17.39
N ASN A 185 -16.37 -1.63 -16.27
CA ASN A 185 -17.69 -0.97 -16.23
C ASN A 185 -17.54 0.43 -15.64
N ASP A 186 -18.59 1.24 -15.73
CA ASP A 186 -18.56 2.62 -15.24
C ASP A 186 -18.21 2.69 -13.74
N LEU A 187 -18.68 1.71 -12.95
CA LEU A 187 -18.41 1.64 -11.52
C LEU A 187 -16.95 1.25 -11.22
N SER A 188 -16.33 0.35 -11.99
CA SER A 188 -14.93 -0.03 -11.85
C SER A 188 -14.01 1.11 -12.28
N ASN A 189 -14.40 1.83 -13.35
CA ASN A 189 -13.70 3.04 -13.79
C ASN A 189 -13.78 4.14 -12.72
N PHE A 190 -14.98 4.38 -12.17
CA PHE A 190 -15.16 5.29 -11.04
C PHE A 190 -14.30 4.88 -9.84
N THR A 191 -14.31 3.60 -9.48
CA THR A 191 -13.53 3.06 -8.35
C THR A 191 -12.03 3.25 -8.57
N SER A 192 -11.52 2.96 -9.77
CA SER A 192 -10.12 3.17 -10.14
C SER A 192 -9.74 4.65 -10.05
N ASN A 193 -10.53 5.52 -10.70
CA ASN A 193 -10.31 6.97 -10.69
C ASN A 193 -10.37 7.54 -9.26
N TYR A 194 -11.30 7.08 -8.43
CA TYR A 194 -11.41 7.47 -7.03
C TYR A 194 -10.18 7.03 -6.24
N ALA A 195 -9.70 5.80 -6.44
CA ALA A 195 -8.49 5.30 -5.81
C ALA A 195 -7.25 6.10 -6.22
N SER A 196 -7.11 6.48 -7.50
CA SER A 196 -6.01 7.31 -7.99
C SER A 196 -6.10 8.74 -7.46
N ALA A 197 -7.30 9.33 -7.44
CA ALA A 197 -7.54 10.65 -6.85
C ALA A 197 -7.15 10.69 -5.37
N LEU A 198 -7.52 9.67 -4.58
CA LEU A 198 -7.11 9.55 -3.18
C LEU A 198 -5.59 9.51 -3.02
N THR A 199 -4.89 8.74 -3.87
CA THR A 199 -3.42 8.68 -3.87
C THR A 199 -2.81 10.05 -4.19
N ILE A 200 -3.33 10.75 -5.21
CA ILE A 200 -2.86 12.08 -5.60
C ILE A 200 -3.06 13.08 -4.44
N ILE A 201 -4.24 13.09 -3.82
CA ILE A 201 -4.55 13.95 -2.67
C ILE A 201 -3.59 13.66 -1.51
N ASN A 202 -3.32 12.38 -1.22
CA ASN A 202 -2.36 12.00 -0.18
C ASN A 202 -0.96 12.56 -0.44
N TYR A 203 -0.47 12.46 -1.67
CA TYR A 203 0.83 13.03 -2.03
C TYR A 203 0.85 14.56 -1.95
N ILE A 204 -0.20 15.24 -2.43
CA ILE A 204 -0.34 16.70 -2.31
C ILE A 204 -0.27 17.12 -0.83
N ILE A 205 -0.98 16.43 0.05
CA ILE A 205 -0.97 16.70 1.48
C ILE A 205 0.43 16.48 2.07
N ILE A 206 1.09 15.37 1.74
CA ILE A 206 2.45 15.07 2.23
C ILE A 206 3.43 16.15 1.79
N ILE A 207 3.40 16.55 0.51
CA ILE A 207 4.28 17.59 -0.04
C ILE A 207 4.01 18.93 0.64
N PHE A 208 2.74 19.35 0.72
CA PHE A 208 2.36 20.62 1.34
C PHE A 208 2.75 20.68 2.82
N CYS A 209 2.43 19.63 3.59
CA CYS A 209 2.79 19.55 5.00
C CYS A 209 4.30 19.51 5.18
N GLY A 210 5.01 18.73 4.37
CA GLY A 210 6.47 18.62 4.39
C GLY A 210 7.17 19.96 4.15
N ILE A 211 6.77 20.68 3.08
CA ILE A 211 7.28 22.02 2.77
C ILE A 211 6.96 23.00 3.90
N GLY A 212 5.73 22.98 4.43
CA GLY A 212 5.33 23.86 5.52
C GLY A 212 6.16 23.67 6.79
N ILE A 213 6.43 22.41 7.16
CA ILE A 213 7.31 22.07 8.29
C ILE A 213 8.73 22.60 8.02
N GLN A 214 9.29 22.35 6.84
CA GLN A 214 10.64 22.80 6.50
C GLN A 214 10.78 24.33 6.55
N ILE A 215 9.81 25.08 5.99
CA ILE A 215 9.81 26.55 6.02
C ILE A 215 9.75 27.06 7.47
N ARG A 216 8.90 26.47 8.31
CA ARG A 216 8.77 26.89 9.71
C ARG A 216 10.07 26.69 10.48
N VAL A 217 10.68 25.51 10.33
CA VAL A 217 11.97 25.18 10.95
C VAL A 217 13.05 26.14 10.47
N TYR A 218 13.13 26.40 9.17
CA TYR A 218 14.11 27.32 8.59
C TYR A 218 13.99 28.76 9.12
N ARG A 219 12.76 29.25 9.32
CA ARG A 219 12.51 30.63 9.78
C ARG A 219 12.70 30.82 11.28
N HIS A 220 12.35 29.83 12.10
CA HIS A 220 12.27 30.01 13.57
C HIS A 220 13.37 29.34 14.38
N CYS A 221 14.06 28.33 13.85
CA CYS A 221 15.24 27.79 14.50
C CYS A 221 16.47 28.55 14.00
N LYS A 222 17.18 29.27 14.87
CA LYS A 222 18.50 29.86 14.58
C LYS A 222 19.53 29.26 15.55
N GLY A 223 20.74 28.98 15.08
CA GLY A 223 21.84 28.44 15.91
C GLY A 223 22.00 26.91 15.84
N VAL A 224 22.63 26.32 16.87
CA VAL A 224 23.03 24.89 16.93
C VAL A 224 21.84 23.93 16.78
N GLU A 225 20.65 24.31 17.26
CA GLU A 225 19.40 23.55 17.09
C GLU A 225 18.98 23.38 15.62
N MET A 226 19.33 24.35 14.76
CA MET A 226 19.03 24.32 13.32
C MET A 226 19.82 23.21 12.63
N THR A 227 21.05 22.95 13.08
CA THR A 227 21.91 21.90 12.52
C THR A 227 21.37 20.50 12.83
N GLN A 228 20.87 20.27 14.06
CA GLN A 228 20.23 19.01 14.43
C GLN A 228 18.91 18.80 13.67
N LEU A 229 18.04 19.82 13.60
CA LEU A 229 16.77 19.72 12.87
C LEU A 229 16.98 19.55 11.36
N ARG A 230 18.01 20.17 10.79
CA ARG A 230 18.38 19.99 9.38
C ARG A 230 18.86 18.56 9.11
N ASN A 231 19.60 17.95 10.04
CA ASN A 231 20.00 16.54 9.94
C ASN A 231 18.81 15.58 10.06
N MET A 232 17.88 15.84 11.00
CA MET A 232 16.65 15.04 11.14
C MET A 232 15.74 15.15 9.91
N ASN A 233 15.55 16.36 9.36
CA ASN A 233 14.79 16.56 8.13
C ASN A 233 15.48 15.95 6.90
N LYS A 234 16.81 15.98 6.84
CA LYS A 234 17.57 15.30 5.77
C LYS A 234 17.34 13.79 5.81
N GLN A 235 17.37 13.18 7.00
CA GLN A 235 17.05 11.77 7.17
C GLN A 235 15.61 11.46 6.75
N LEU A 236 14.64 12.27 7.17
CA LEU A 236 13.24 12.07 6.79
C LEU A 236 13.01 12.22 5.27
N SER A 237 13.63 13.21 4.63
CA SER A 237 13.55 13.39 3.17
C SER A 237 14.20 12.24 2.41
N ILE A 238 15.28 11.65 2.94
CA ILE A 238 15.88 10.43 2.36
C ILE A 238 14.91 9.25 2.50
N VAL A 239 14.25 9.09 3.64
CA VAL A 239 13.24 8.04 3.86
C VAL A 239 12.04 8.23 2.94
N LEU A 240 11.53 9.46 2.78
CA LEU A 240 10.44 9.77 1.84
C LEU A 240 10.84 9.57 0.39
N GLY A 241 12.05 10.00 0.01
CA GLY A 241 12.60 9.78 -1.33
C GLY A 241 12.75 8.29 -1.64
N ALA A 242 13.18 7.50 -0.65
CA ALA A 242 13.19 6.05 -0.73
C ALA A 242 11.76 5.51 -0.88
N GLN A 243 10.80 5.94 -0.04
CA GLN A 243 9.40 5.49 -0.13
C GLN A 243 8.74 5.86 -1.47
N VAL A 244 9.03 7.02 -2.05
CA VAL A 244 8.54 7.39 -3.38
C VAL A 244 9.20 6.52 -4.45
N LYS A 245 10.52 6.31 -4.37
CA LYS A 245 11.25 5.48 -5.33
C LYS A 245 10.81 4.00 -5.27
N TYR A 246 10.58 3.47 -4.07
CA TYR A 246 10.13 2.09 -3.86
C TYR A 246 8.61 1.94 -4.02
N GLY A 247 7.82 2.96 -3.71
CA GLY A 247 6.37 3.02 -3.92
C GLY A 247 5.98 3.13 -5.40
N ILE A 248 6.79 3.83 -6.22
CA ILE A 248 6.65 3.85 -7.68
C ILE A 248 7.07 2.49 -8.27
N ASN A 249 8.12 1.86 -7.73
CA ASN A 249 8.60 0.56 -8.20
C ASN A 249 7.76 -0.65 -7.70
N THR A 250 6.78 -0.43 -6.82
CA THR A 250 5.81 -1.45 -6.37
C THR A 250 4.45 -1.30 -7.06
N MET A 251 4.31 -0.37 -8.03
CA MET A 251 3.20 -0.43 -8.96
C MET A 251 3.32 -1.74 -9.76
N PRO A 252 2.26 -2.57 -9.81
CA PRO A 252 2.31 -3.82 -10.55
C PRO A 252 2.53 -3.50 -12.03
N CYS A 253 3.65 -3.96 -12.57
CA CYS A 253 3.84 -4.01 -14.01
C CYS A 253 2.74 -4.89 -14.59
N ILE A 254 1.94 -4.34 -15.51
CA ILE A 254 1.01 -5.15 -16.29
C ILE A 254 1.85 -5.81 -17.39
N LEU A 255 1.90 -7.14 -17.35
CA LEU A 255 2.43 -7.94 -18.45
C LEU A 255 1.36 -7.97 -19.53
N GLU A 256 1.58 -7.24 -20.63
CA GLU A 256 0.76 -7.40 -21.84
C GLU A 256 1.33 -8.57 -22.65
N PRO A 257 0.55 -9.63 -22.92
CA PRO A 257 0.93 -10.65 -23.88
C PRO A 257 0.76 -10.07 -25.29
N LYS A 258 1.83 -9.51 -25.86
CA LYS A 258 1.95 -9.41 -27.31
C LYS A 258 2.53 -10.73 -27.81
N VAL A 259 1.80 -11.38 -28.72
CA VAL A 259 2.22 -12.60 -29.42
C VAL A 259 3.69 -12.46 -29.85
N GLY A 260 4.57 -13.15 -29.14
CA GLY A 260 6.01 -13.20 -29.43
C GLY A 260 6.96 -12.32 -28.61
N ASN A 261 6.51 -11.38 -27.76
CA ASN A 261 7.38 -10.61 -26.84
C ASN A 261 6.60 -9.99 -25.67
N MET A 262 6.98 -10.29 -24.42
CA MET A 262 6.45 -9.60 -23.23
C MET A 262 6.96 -8.15 -23.19
N VAL A 263 6.04 -7.19 -23.29
CA VAL A 263 6.34 -5.76 -23.12
C VAL A 263 5.79 -5.31 -21.77
N PHE A 264 6.61 -4.65 -20.97
CA PHE A 264 6.20 -4.06 -19.70
C PHE A 264 5.45 -2.74 -19.97
N SER A 265 4.16 -2.67 -19.65
CA SER A 265 3.38 -1.43 -19.65
C SER A 265 3.07 -0.99 -18.21
N TYR A 266 3.39 0.26 -17.90
CA TYR A 266 3.00 0.92 -16.65
C TYR A 266 1.66 1.63 -16.86
N VAL A 267 0.65 1.32 -16.05
CA VAL A 267 -0.60 2.10 -15.99
C VAL A 267 -0.57 2.93 -14.71
N TYR A 268 -0.75 4.25 -14.88
CA TYR A 268 -0.80 5.28 -13.83
C TYR A 268 -2.15 5.31 -13.10
#